data_AF-A0A9W5YEP9-F1
#
_entry.id   AF-A0A9W5YEP9-F1
#
_cell.length_a   1.000
_cell.length_b   1.000
_cell.length_c   1.000
_cell.angle_alpha   90.00
_cell.angle_beta   90.00
_cell.angle_gamma   90.00
#
_symmetry.space_group_name_H-M   'P 1'
#
loop_
_entity.id
_entity.type
_entity.pdbx_description
1 polymer ?
#
loop_
_entity_poly.entity_id
_entity_poly.type
_entity_poly.pdbx_seq_one_letter_code
_entity_poly.pdbx_strand_id
1 'polypeptide(L)'
;MPKQAVILKIAEALKVNPDYLMAPSLTKTEEIIHTLIYLDEYNQLKMQAKEYITPEGENLKTIKLSMTALDMYLEEWYDKKKALENNEITQDEYYEWKINWPDSSEKYREILPELY
;
A
#
# COMPACT_ATOMS: atom_id res chain seq x y z
N MET A 1 -16.25 20.97 -0.47
CA MET A 1 -15.91 21.86 0.67
C MET A 1 -14.63 22.63 0.38
N PRO A 2 -14.39 23.83 0.95
CA PRO A 2 -13.21 24.65 0.66
C PRO A 2 -11.87 23.92 0.81
N LYS A 3 -11.74 23.02 1.80
CA LYS A 3 -10.53 22.25 2.09
C LYS A 3 -10.09 21.33 0.92
N GLN A 4 -11.04 20.64 0.28
CA GLN A 4 -10.75 19.74 -0.84
C GLN A 4 -10.21 20.50 -2.07
N ALA A 5 -10.81 21.65 -2.40
CA ALA A 5 -10.36 22.46 -3.53
C ALA A 5 -8.93 23.01 -3.33
N VAL A 6 -8.53 23.30 -2.09
CA VAL A 6 -7.16 23.70 -1.76
C VAL A 6 -6.19 22.54 -1.94
N ILE A 7 -6.55 21.34 -1.47
CA ILE A 7 -5.72 20.13 -1.61
C ILE A 7 -5.47 19.81 -3.08
N LEU A 8 -6.49 19.88 -3.94
CA LEU A 8 -6.34 19.64 -5.38
C LEU A 8 -5.37 20.63 -6.04
N LYS A 9 -5.42 21.93 -5.69
CA LYS A 9 -4.48 22.92 -6.21
C LYS A 9 -3.05 22.69 -5.75
N ILE A 10 -2.87 22.26 -4.49
CA ILE A 10 -1.55 21.91 -3.96
C ILE A 10 -1.02 20.67 -4.68
N ALA A 11 -1.85 19.64 -4.85
CA ALA A 11 -1.51 18.41 -5.57
C ALA A 11 -1.08 18.72 -7.02
N GLU A 12 -1.82 19.56 -7.73
CA GLU A 12 -1.48 20.00 -9.10
C GLU A 12 -0.14 20.75 -9.15
N ALA A 13 0.09 21.69 -8.22
CA ALA A 13 1.33 22.45 -8.16
C ALA A 13 2.55 21.58 -7.83
N LEU A 14 2.37 20.58 -6.96
CA LEU A 14 3.43 19.65 -6.54
C LEU A 14 3.56 18.43 -7.46
N LYS A 15 2.63 18.23 -8.41
CA LYS A 15 2.52 17.04 -9.26
C LYS A 15 2.51 15.74 -8.46
N VAL A 16 1.72 15.72 -7.39
CA VAL A 16 1.52 14.53 -6.54
C VAL A 16 0.06 14.11 -6.56
N ASN A 17 -0.21 12.84 -6.27
CA ASN A 17 -1.58 12.38 -6.10
C ASN A 17 -2.22 13.08 -4.87
N PRO A 18 -3.45 13.61 -4.97
CA PRO A 18 -4.08 14.34 -3.85
C PRO A 18 -4.36 13.44 -2.63
N ASP A 19 -4.57 12.14 -2.82
CA ASP A 19 -4.78 11.19 -1.73
C ASP A 19 -3.50 11.00 -0.92
N TYR A 20 -2.31 11.11 -1.55
CA TYR A 20 -1.03 11.13 -0.82
C TYR A 20 -0.96 12.27 0.20
N LEU A 21 -1.49 13.45 -0.13
CA LEU A 21 -1.54 14.61 0.79
C LEU A 21 -2.59 14.46 1.88
N MET A 22 -3.61 13.62 1.66
CA MET A 22 -4.69 13.35 2.62
C MET A 22 -4.44 12.09 3.46
N ALA A 23 -3.44 11.29 3.09
CA ALA A 23 -3.12 10.04 3.74
C ALA A 23 -2.82 10.27 5.23
N PRO A 24 -3.39 9.47 6.14
CA PRO A 24 -3.09 9.58 7.56
C PRO A 24 -1.61 9.24 7.81
N SER A 25 -0.99 9.96 8.73
CA SER A 25 0.36 9.62 9.21
C SER A 25 0.25 8.48 10.22
N LEU A 26 0.30 7.24 9.74
CA LEU A 26 0.31 6.05 10.58
C LEU A 26 1.71 5.85 11.17
N THR A 27 1.98 6.49 12.31
CA THR A 27 3.32 6.51 12.95
C THR A 27 3.42 5.54 14.11
N LYS A 28 2.28 5.06 14.62
CA LYS A 28 2.21 4.16 15.77
C LYS A 28 1.59 2.83 15.39
N THR A 29 2.02 1.79 16.08
CA THR A 29 1.50 0.43 15.89
C THR A 29 0.00 0.36 16.13
N GLU A 30 -0.52 1.09 17.12
CA GLU A 30 -1.96 1.10 17.45
C GLU A 30 -2.82 1.62 16.29
N GLU A 31 -2.33 2.58 15.50
CA GLU A 31 -3.06 3.13 14.35
C GLU A 31 -3.18 2.09 13.22
N ILE A 32 -2.14 1.28 13.03
CA ILE A 32 -2.16 0.15 12.10
C ILE A 32 -3.16 -0.90 12.57
N ILE A 33 -3.12 -1.26 13.86
CA ILE A 33 -4.06 -2.24 14.43
C ILE A 33 -5.52 -1.76 14.34
N HIS A 34 -5.80 -0.50 14.65
CA HIS A 34 -7.14 0.07 14.49
C HIS A 34 -7.61 0.04 13.03
N THR A 35 -6.71 0.31 12.08
CA THR A 35 -7.04 0.20 10.65
C THR A 35 -7.39 -1.24 10.26
N LEU A 36 -6.62 -2.22 10.73
CA LEU A 36 -6.90 -3.64 10.45
C LEU A 36 -8.21 -4.10 11.08
N ILE A 37 -8.51 -3.70 12.32
CA ILE A 37 -9.78 -3.99 13.00
C ILE A 37 -10.95 -3.39 12.18
N TYR A 38 -10.84 -2.14 11.77
CA TYR A 38 -11.84 -1.51 10.93
C TYR A 38 -12.06 -2.29 9.62
N LEU A 39 -11.01 -2.69 8.91
CA LEU A 39 -11.16 -3.46 7.66
C LEU A 39 -11.83 -4.84 7.87
N ASP A 40 -11.59 -5.49 9.01
CA ASP A 40 -12.24 -6.75 9.40
C ASP A 40 -13.75 -6.56 9.66
N GLU A 41 -14.13 -5.49 10.39
CA GLU A 41 -15.54 -5.17 10.67
C GLU A 41 -16.39 -4.98 9.40
N TYR A 42 -15.77 -4.51 8.32
CA TYR A 42 -16.42 -4.32 7.01
C TYR A 42 -16.23 -5.51 6.05
N ASN A 43 -15.72 -6.66 6.53
CA ASN A 43 -15.44 -7.86 5.74
C ASN A 43 -14.48 -7.61 4.54
N GLN A 44 -13.63 -6.58 4.62
CA GLN A 44 -12.64 -6.25 3.59
C GLN A 44 -11.31 -6.99 3.81
N LEU A 45 -11.09 -7.46 5.04
CA LEU A 45 -9.91 -8.22 5.46
C LEU A 45 -10.31 -9.65 5.83
N LYS A 46 -9.50 -10.62 5.39
CA LYS A 46 -9.57 -12.02 5.84
C LYS A 46 -8.25 -12.40 6.50
N MET A 47 -8.34 -13.17 7.58
CA MET A 47 -7.17 -13.63 8.34
C MET A 47 -7.11 -15.15 8.39
N GLN A 48 -5.91 -15.70 8.20
CA GLN A 48 -5.64 -17.13 8.37
C GLN A 48 -4.38 -17.32 9.20
N ALA A 49 -4.47 -18.09 10.28
CA ALA A 49 -3.31 -18.45 11.07
C ALA A 49 -2.72 -19.78 10.58
N LYS A 50 -1.40 -19.86 10.48
CA LYS A 50 -0.67 -21.10 10.22
C LYS A 50 0.40 -21.29 11.28
N GLU A 51 0.41 -22.48 11.87
CA GLU A 51 1.44 -22.90 12.82
C GLU A 51 2.34 -23.92 12.12
N TYR A 52 3.65 -23.81 12.35
CA TYR A 52 4.62 -24.77 11.84
C TYR A 52 5.81 -24.89 12.78
N ILE A 53 6.43 -26.07 12.79
CA ILE A 53 7.62 -26.37 13.57
C ILE A 53 8.83 -26.19 12.66
N THR A 54 9.83 -25.39 13.09
CA THR A 54 11.08 -25.24 12.34
C THR A 54 11.92 -26.51 12.41
N PRO A 55 12.91 -26.70 11.51
CA PRO A 55 13.87 -27.80 11.63
C PRO A 55 14.58 -27.87 12.99
N GLU A 56 14.72 -26.73 13.68
CA GLU A 56 15.32 -26.60 15.01
C GLU A 56 14.33 -26.92 16.16
N GLY A 57 13.07 -27.24 15.84
CA GLY A 57 12.04 -27.59 16.80
C GLY A 57 11.26 -26.40 17.38
N GLU A 58 11.40 -25.20 16.81
CA GLU A 58 10.68 -24.01 17.27
C GLU A 58 9.26 -23.96 16.71
N ASN A 59 8.28 -23.70 17.57
CA ASN A 59 6.90 -23.44 17.13
C ASN A 59 6.78 -22.00 16.65
N LEU A 60 6.54 -21.81 15.36
CA LEU A 60 6.25 -20.51 14.77
C LEU A 60 4.78 -20.41 14.39
N LYS A 61 4.24 -19.21 14.55
CA LYS A 61 2.88 -18.86 14.14
C LYS A 61 2.94 -17.68 13.19
N THR A 62 2.34 -17.84 12.01
CA THR A 62 2.20 -16.77 11.04
C THR A 62 0.73 -16.44 10.82
N ILE A 63 0.46 -15.16 10.61
CA ILE A 63 -0.87 -14.66 10.27
C ILE A 63 -0.81 -14.18 8.83
N LYS A 64 -1.57 -14.84 7.95
CA LYS A 64 -1.80 -14.37 6.59
C LYS A 64 -2.98 -13.41 6.59
N LEU A 65 -2.74 -12.19 6.13
CA LEU A 65 -3.76 -11.20 5.81
C LEU A 65 -4.13 -11.34 4.33
N SER A 66 -5.41 -11.18 3.99
CA SER A 66 -5.86 -11.25 2.61
C SER A 66 -6.96 -10.23 2.38
N MET A 67 -6.75 -9.34 1.41
CA MET A 67 -7.71 -8.35 0.93
C MET A 67 -7.76 -8.45 -0.59
N THR A 68 -8.86 -8.01 -1.20
CA THR A 68 -8.98 -7.99 -2.67
C THR A 68 -7.82 -7.21 -3.27
N ALA A 69 -7.14 -7.79 -4.28
CA ALA A 69 -6.03 -7.19 -5.03
C ALA A 69 -4.75 -6.80 -4.24
N LEU A 70 -4.74 -6.92 -2.90
CA LEU A 70 -3.61 -6.47 -2.09
C LEU A 70 -2.29 -7.17 -2.44
N ASP A 71 -2.33 -8.49 -2.68
CA ASP A 71 -1.13 -9.25 -3.03
C ASP A 71 -0.49 -8.73 -4.33
N MET A 72 -1.29 -8.31 -5.33
CA MET A 72 -0.79 -7.75 -6.58
C MET A 72 -0.16 -6.37 -6.38
N TYR A 73 -0.74 -5.54 -5.52
CA TYR A 73 -0.15 -4.23 -5.19
C TYR A 73 1.15 -4.38 -4.38
N LEU A 74 1.19 -5.35 -3.46
CA LEU A 74 2.40 -5.67 -2.70
C LEU A 74 3.49 -6.26 -3.60
N GLU A 75 3.13 -7.04 -4.61
CA GLU A 75 4.05 -7.55 -5.62
C GLU A 75 4.68 -6.40 -6.42
N GLU A 76 3.89 -5.48 -6.97
CA GLU A 76 4.45 -4.32 -7.70
C GLU A 76 5.35 -3.48 -6.78
N TRP A 77 4.94 -3.25 -5.54
CA TRP A 77 5.76 -2.51 -4.59
C TRP A 77 7.08 -3.23 -4.29
N TYR A 78 7.04 -4.55 -4.12
CA TYR A 78 8.22 -5.38 -3.93
C TYR A 78 9.17 -5.27 -5.14
N ASP A 79 8.65 -5.38 -6.36
CA ASP A 79 9.43 -5.27 -7.59
C ASP A 79 10.09 -3.89 -7.72
N LYS A 80 9.38 -2.80 -7.41
CA LYS A 80 9.96 -1.44 -7.38
C LYS A 80 11.10 -1.33 -6.36
N LYS A 81 10.99 -1.96 -5.19
CA LYS A 81 12.09 -2.01 -4.22
C LYS A 81 13.29 -2.79 -4.74
N LYS A 82 13.06 -3.95 -5.39
CA LYS A 82 14.12 -4.75 -6.00
C LYS A 82 14.83 -4.00 -7.12
N ALA A 83 14.08 -3.32 -7.99
CA ALA A 83 14.63 -2.50 -9.06
C ALA A 83 15.51 -1.37 -8.50
N LEU A 84 15.08 -0.71 -7.41
CA LEU A 84 15.89 0.30 -6.73
C LEU A 84 17.18 -0.29 -6.12
N GLU A 85 17.08 -1.43 -5.41
CA GLU A 85 18.25 -2.14 -4.85
C GLU A 85 19.27 -2.54 -5.93
N ASN A 86 18.77 -2.92 -7.12
CA ASN A 86 19.58 -3.32 -8.27
C ASN A 86 20.08 -2.12 -9.10
N ASN A 87 19.75 -0.88 -8.72
CA ASN A 87 20.02 0.35 -9.48
C ASN A 87 19.38 0.39 -10.89
N GLU A 88 18.29 -0.35 -11.10
CA GLU A 88 17.50 -0.32 -12.35
C GLU A 88 16.61 0.94 -12.41
N ILE A 89 16.24 1.49 -11.26
CA ILE A 89 15.61 2.80 -11.10
C ILE A 89 16.38 3.64 -10.09
N THR A 90 16.28 4.95 -10.23
CA THR A 90 16.84 5.93 -9.31
C THR A 90 15.96 6.10 -8.06
N GLN A 91 16.54 6.69 -7.02
CA GLN A 91 15.81 7.07 -5.81
C GLN A 91 14.65 8.03 -6.11
N ASP A 92 14.84 8.95 -7.07
CA ASP A 92 13.84 9.93 -7.49
C ASP A 92 12.69 9.25 -8.24
N GLU A 93 12.99 8.32 -9.16
CA GLU A 93 11.95 7.54 -9.85
C GLU A 93 11.12 6.69 -8.88
N TYR A 94 11.77 6.09 -7.87
CA TYR A 94 11.05 5.36 -6.82
C TYR A 94 10.20 6.30 -5.94
N TYR A 95 10.69 7.50 -5.64
CA TYR A 95 9.95 8.51 -4.88
C TYR A 95 8.72 9.00 -5.64
N GLU A 96 8.89 9.39 -6.91
CA GLU A 96 7.82 9.82 -7.81
C GLU A 96 6.76 8.75 -7.98
N TRP A 97 7.15 7.48 -8.12
CA TRP A 97 6.19 6.37 -8.17
C TRP A 97 5.38 6.28 -6.87
N LYS A 98 6.01 6.37 -5.69
CA LYS A 98 5.29 6.26 -4.39
C LYS A 98 4.28 7.38 -4.16
N ILE A 99 4.66 8.63 -4.42
CA ILE A 99 3.79 9.79 -4.12
C ILE A 99 2.63 9.95 -5.10
N ASN A 100 2.73 9.28 -6.25
CA ASN A 100 1.69 9.26 -7.28
C ASN A 100 0.89 7.96 -7.32
N TRP A 101 1.12 7.02 -6.39
CA TRP A 101 0.27 5.83 -6.27
C TRP A 101 -1.14 6.25 -5.82
N PRO A 102 -2.23 5.72 -6.42
CA PRO A 102 -2.27 4.57 -7.32
C PRO A 102 -2.10 4.88 -8.82
N ASP A 103 -2.08 6.14 -9.25
CA ASP A 103 -2.02 6.52 -10.68
C ASP A 103 -0.73 6.00 -11.34
N SER A 104 0.37 5.97 -10.58
CA SER A 104 1.65 5.41 -11.00
C SER A 104 1.68 3.87 -11.06
N SER A 105 0.67 3.18 -10.53
CA SER A 105 0.62 1.72 -10.47
C SER A 105 0.02 1.13 -11.75
N GLU A 106 0.75 0.22 -12.37
CA GLU A 106 0.26 -0.54 -13.53
C GLU A 106 -0.75 -1.59 -13.07
N LYS A 107 -0.46 -2.29 -11.96
CA LYS A 107 -1.37 -3.31 -11.39
C LYS A 107 -2.71 -2.72 -10.96
N TYR A 108 -2.73 -1.49 -10.44
CA TYR A 108 -3.98 -0.81 -10.10
C TYR A 108 -4.85 -0.56 -11.33
N ARG A 109 -4.26 -0.08 -12.43
CA ARG A 109 -4.96 0.19 -13.69
C ARG A 109 -5.50 -1.10 -14.34
N GLU A 110 -4.81 -2.22 -14.20
CA GLU A 110 -5.26 -3.52 -14.72
C GLU A 110 -6.53 -4.05 -14.01
N ILE A 111 -6.68 -3.80 -12.71
CA ILE A 111 -7.74 -4.39 -11.87
C ILE A 111 -9.03 -3.56 -11.90
N LEU A 112 -8.93 -2.25 -12.08
CA LEU A 112 -10.07 -1.33 -12.17
C LEU A 112 -10.03 -0.54 -13.50
N PRO A 113 -10.27 -1.18 -14.65
CA PRO A 113 -10.19 -0.52 -15.95
C PRO A 113 -11.29 0.54 -16.17
N GLU A 114 -12.35 0.58 -15.35
CA GLU A 114 -13.50 1.48 -15.55
C GLU A 114 -13.35 2.88 -14.93
N LEU A 115 -12.17 3.24 -14.41
CA LEU A 115 -11.92 4.54 -13.78
C LEU A 115 -11.00 5.48 -14.59
N TYR A 116 -10.69 5.13 -15.85
CA TYR A 116 -9.87 5.95 -16.76
C TYR A 116 -10.48 6.06 -18.16
#